data_AF-A0A1F6HEK6-F1
#
_entry.id   AF-A0A1F6HEK6-F1
#
_cell.length_a   1.000
_cell.length_b   1.000
_cell.length_c   1.000
_cell.angle_alpha   90.00
_cell.angle_beta   90.00
_cell.angle_gamma   90.00
#
_symmetry.space_group_name_H-M   'P 1'
#
loop_
_entity.id
_entity.type
_entity.pdbx_description
1 polymer ?
#
loop_
_entity_poly.entity_id
_entity_poly.type
_entity_poly.pdbx_seq_one_letter_code
_entity_poly.pdbx_strand_id
1 'polypeptide(L)'
;MGFLIAYLPMIAFEMRHGLLGLKGILSYLFFRKSVPVSSYFKFVPDHFNAFLNNFHNTFTIGNYYISYAFMALVLAGSIYFLLQEKNKALKKLFIFLLIIIPVNFFVFSFLRNAVYDYYLTDLTVSYIFLFVYLIYSLLRLKSYRLSLISLFFVVFLVLVGVISSIKTSIYDYSDYGGTSKLKGKVDAIDYIYKDSKGKRFNLLVFAPPVYTYPYDYLLNWYGKKKYGFIPGKEKKGLVYLLIEKAPSQPWTYQGWLKTVVKKGKIVKTVTLPSGFIVEEREM
;
A
#
# COMPACT_ATOMS: atom_id res chain seq x y z
N MET A 1 12.92 -7.48 -28.88
CA MET A 1 13.42 -6.09 -29.04
C MET A 1 12.76 -5.08 -28.10
N GLY A 2 11.43 -5.00 -28.00
CA GLY A 2 10.75 -3.94 -27.21
C GLY A 2 11.18 -3.83 -25.74
N PHE A 3 11.43 -4.96 -25.08
CA PHE A 3 11.92 -4.97 -23.69
C PHE A 3 13.26 -4.24 -23.53
N LEU A 4 14.26 -4.52 -24.37
CA LEU A 4 15.58 -3.88 -24.27
C LEU A 4 15.50 -2.36 -24.47
N ILE A 5 14.61 -1.90 -25.36
CA ILE A 5 14.38 -0.47 -25.60
C ILE A 5 13.80 0.20 -24.34
N ALA A 6 12.87 -0.46 -23.64
CA ALA A 6 12.31 0.07 -22.40
C ALA A 6 13.34 0.24 -21.27
N TYR A 7 14.40 -0.59 -21.26
CA TYR A 7 15.49 -0.47 -20.27
C TYR A 7 16.62 0.46 -20.69
N LEU A 8 16.63 1.01 -21.92
CA LEU A 8 17.69 1.91 -22.37
C LEU A 8 17.93 3.11 -21.44
N PRO A 9 16.90 3.81 -20.91
CA PRO A 9 17.13 4.90 -19.98
C PRO A 9 17.85 4.45 -18.70
N MET A 10 17.49 3.28 -18.16
CA MET A 10 18.14 2.71 -16.98
C MET A 10 19.58 2.30 -17.28
N ILE A 11 19.83 1.64 -18.42
CA ILE A 11 21.18 1.24 -18.83
C ILE A 11 22.06 2.48 -19.06
N ALA A 12 21.53 3.50 -19.73
CA ALA A 12 22.23 4.77 -19.94
C ALA A 12 22.52 5.49 -18.62
N PHE A 13 21.58 5.47 -17.68
CA PHE A 13 21.78 6.01 -16.33
C PHE A 13 22.91 5.28 -15.59
N GLU A 14 22.89 3.94 -15.57
CA GLU A 14 23.93 3.13 -14.92
C GLU A 14 25.30 3.39 -15.54
N MET A 15 25.41 3.40 -16.88
CA MET A 15 26.67 3.69 -17.56
C MET A 15 27.20 5.09 -17.22
N ARG A 16 26.33 6.12 -17.23
CA ARG A 16 26.70 7.50 -16.90
C ARG A 16 27.20 7.66 -15.46
N HIS A 17 26.67 6.87 -14.52
CA HIS A 17 26.99 6.97 -13.10
C HIS A 17 27.94 5.86 -12.62
N GLY A 18 28.66 5.20 -13.53
CA GLY A 18 29.69 4.22 -13.17
C GLY A 18 29.14 2.97 -12.50
N LEU A 19 27.96 2.51 -12.94
CA LEU A 19 27.23 1.33 -12.48
C LEU A 19 26.88 1.40 -10.98
N LEU A 20 26.44 2.56 -10.51
CA LEU A 20 26.16 2.82 -9.10
C LEU A 20 25.10 1.86 -8.53
N GLY A 21 24.02 1.60 -9.28
CA GLY A 21 22.98 0.66 -8.87
C GLY A 21 23.51 -0.77 -8.80
N LEU A 22 24.25 -1.22 -9.81
CA LEU A 22 24.87 -2.56 -9.81
C LEU A 22 25.86 -2.72 -8.64
N LYS A 23 26.72 -1.72 -8.40
CA LYS A 23 27.63 -1.70 -7.25
C LYS A 23 26.86 -1.72 -5.93
N GLY A 24 25.74 -1.01 -5.84
CA GLY A 24 24.84 -1.03 -4.70
C GLY A 24 24.25 -2.42 -4.44
N ILE A 25 23.77 -3.10 -5.48
CA ILE A 25 23.24 -4.47 -5.40
C ILE A 25 24.34 -5.45 -4.99
N LEU A 26 25.51 -5.40 -5.63
CA LEU A 26 26.65 -6.25 -5.28
C LEU A 26 27.12 -6.00 -3.84
N SER A 27 27.18 -4.74 -3.44
CA SER A 27 27.47 -4.35 -2.04
C SER A 27 26.43 -4.93 -1.08
N TYR A 28 25.14 -4.76 -1.40
CA TYR A 28 24.06 -5.28 -0.57
C TYR A 28 24.12 -6.81 -0.46
N LEU A 29 24.34 -7.54 -1.55
CA LEU A 29 24.35 -9.01 -1.57
C LEU A 29 25.62 -9.61 -0.97
N PHE A 30 26.79 -9.04 -1.24
CA PHE A 30 28.08 -9.65 -0.88
C PHE A 30 28.80 -8.96 0.28
N PHE A 31 28.65 -7.65 0.47
CA PHE A 31 29.40 -6.90 1.48
C PHE A 31 28.59 -6.72 2.78
N ARG A 32 29.09 -7.37 3.84
CA ARG A 32 28.46 -7.52 5.15
C ARG A 32 28.87 -6.38 6.08
N LYS A 33 28.03 -5.36 6.27
CA LYS A 33 28.32 -4.31 7.27
C LYS A 33 27.40 -4.28 8.49
N SER A 34 26.29 -5.01 8.55
CA SER A 34 25.38 -4.86 9.70
C SER A 34 24.42 -6.01 10.04
N VAL A 35 24.36 -7.11 9.27
CA VAL A 35 23.41 -8.21 9.53
C VAL A 35 24.15 -9.55 9.66
N PRO A 36 24.06 -10.25 10.81
CA PRO A 36 24.66 -11.58 10.98
C PRO A 36 24.15 -12.59 9.95
N VAL A 37 25.03 -13.48 9.49
CA VAL A 37 24.72 -14.53 8.48
C VAL A 37 23.61 -15.48 8.94
N SER A 38 23.43 -15.66 10.25
CA SER A 38 22.33 -16.43 10.84
C SER A 38 20.94 -15.80 10.64
N SER A 39 20.84 -14.60 10.05
CA SER A 39 19.57 -13.92 9.77
C SER A 39 18.96 -14.23 8.40
N TYR A 40 19.72 -14.76 7.43
CA TYR A 40 19.18 -15.00 6.08
C TYR A 40 18.10 -16.06 6.06
N PHE A 41 18.38 -17.20 6.68
CA PHE A 41 17.41 -18.29 6.80
C PHE A 41 16.23 -17.94 7.69
N LYS A 42 16.30 -16.85 8.47
CA LYS A 42 15.14 -16.34 9.21
C LYS A 42 14.14 -15.64 8.30
N PHE A 43 14.61 -14.98 7.24
CA PHE A 43 13.72 -14.25 6.34
C PHE A 43 13.05 -15.14 5.29
N VAL A 44 13.62 -16.30 4.93
CA VAL A 44 13.00 -17.19 3.94
C VAL A 44 11.60 -17.67 4.39
N PRO A 45 11.38 -18.12 5.64
CA PRO A 45 10.04 -18.38 6.16
C PRO A 45 9.13 -17.15 6.15
N ASP A 46 9.65 -15.97 6.51
CA ASP A 46 8.87 -14.73 6.49
C ASP A 46 8.43 -14.36 5.07
N HIS A 47 9.32 -14.53 4.08
CA HIS A 47 9.01 -14.33 2.66
C HIS A 47 8.00 -15.36 2.17
N PHE A 48 8.15 -16.62 2.56
CA PHE A 48 7.19 -17.66 2.19
C PHE A 48 5.80 -17.34 2.75
N ASN A 49 5.75 -16.90 4.02
CA ASN A 49 4.52 -16.41 4.64
C ASN A 49 3.96 -15.18 3.92
N ALA A 50 4.80 -14.25 3.44
CA ALA A 50 4.35 -13.10 2.64
C ALA A 50 3.66 -13.54 1.35
N PHE A 51 4.14 -14.59 0.68
CA PHE A 51 3.51 -15.14 -0.53
C PHE A 51 2.17 -15.82 -0.22
N LEU A 52 2.13 -16.61 0.85
CA LEU A 52 0.90 -17.23 1.35
C LEU A 52 -0.16 -16.17 1.71
N ASN A 53 0.28 -15.12 2.42
CA ASN A 53 -0.56 -13.99 2.79
C ASN A 53 -0.99 -13.18 1.58
N ASN A 54 -0.15 -13.01 0.56
CA ASN A 54 -0.53 -12.32 -0.67
C ASN A 54 -1.68 -13.04 -1.39
N PHE A 55 -1.65 -14.38 -1.48
CA PHE A 55 -2.78 -15.14 -2.01
C PHE A 55 -4.04 -14.99 -1.14
N HIS A 56 -3.88 -15.08 0.19
CA HIS A 56 -4.98 -14.88 1.13
C HIS A 56 -5.65 -13.51 0.99
N ASN A 57 -4.84 -12.45 0.92
CA ASN A 57 -5.29 -11.08 0.76
C ASN A 57 -5.93 -10.85 -0.62
N THR A 58 -5.53 -11.59 -1.65
CA THR A 58 -6.12 -11.52 -3.00
C THR A 58 -7.59 -11.96 -3.03
N PHE A 59 -7.95 -13.02 -2.31
CA PHE A 59 -9.31 -13.57 -2.29
C PHE A 59 -10.10 -13.25 -1.02
N THR A 60 -9.49 -12.57 -0.04
CA THR A 60 -10.12 -12.10 1.21
C THR A 60 -10.83 -13.20 2.03
N ILE A 61 -10.31 -14.43 1.97
CA ILE A 61 -10.89 -15.58 2.66
C ILE A 61 -10.56 -15.48 4.14
N GLY A 62 -11.54 -15.27 5.03
CA GLY A 62 -11.26 -14.98 6.45
C GLY A 62 -10.49 -16.05 7.25
N ASN A 63 -10.30 -17.25 6.73
CA ASN A 63 -9.54 -18.33 7.37
C ASN A 63 -8.30 -18.70 6.53
N TYR A 64 -7.11 -18.62 7.14
CA TYR A 64 -5.83 -18.92 6.49
C TYR A 64 -5.75 -20.35 5.94
N TYR A 65 -6.21 -21.36 6.68
CA TYR A 65 -6.15 -22.76 6.23
C TYR A 65 -7.04 -23.01 5.02
N ILE A 66 -8.25 -22.44 5.01
CA ILE A 66 -9.15 -22.50 3.85
C ILE A 66 -8.51 -21.80 2.65
N SER A 67 -7.86 -20.66 2.89
CA SER A 67 -7.14 -19.94 1.84
C SER A 67 -6.00 -20.76 1.24
N TYR A 68 -5.22 -21.48 2.05
CA TYR A 68 -4.12 -22.32 1.57
C TYR A 68 -4.62 -23.55 0.82
N ALA A 69 -5.70 -24.19 1.29
CA ALA A 69 -6.37 -25.25 0.55
C ALA A 69 -6.89 -24.74 -0.80
N PHE A 70 -7.47 -23.53 -0.81
CA PHE A 70 -7.93 -22.89 -2.04
C PHE A 70 -6.76 -22.57 -2.99
N MET A 71 -5.64 -22.07 -2.47
CA MET A 71 -4.42 -21.85 -3.25
C MET A 71 -3.93 -23.14 -3.91
N ALA A 72 -3.84 -24.22 -3.13
CA ALA A 72 -3.44 -25.53 -3.64
C ALA A 72 -4.41 -26.01 -4.75
N LEU A 73 -5.71 -25.83 -4.57
CA LEU A 73 -6.73 -26.16 -5.57
C LEU A 73 -6.58 -25.33 -6.86
N VAL A 74 -6.35 -24.02 -6.74
CA VAL A 74 -6.13 -23.13 -7.89
C VAL A 74 -4.89 -23.54 -8.66
N LEU A 75 -3.77 -23.75 -7.97
CA LEU A 75 -2.49 -24.11 -8.60
C LEU A 75 -2.56 -25.51 -9.23
N ALA A 76 -2.98 -26.53 -8.46
CA ALA A 76 -3.05 -27.90 -8.95
C ALA A 76 -4.07 -28.04 -10.08
N GLY A 77 -5.25 -27.42 -9.95
CA GLY A 77 -6.29 -27.42 -10.98
C GLY A 77 -5.82 -26.73 -12.26
N SER A 78 -5.19 -25.56 -12.13
CA SER A 78 -4.63 -24.84 -13.29
C SER A 78 -3.56 -25.66 -13.98
N ILE A 79 -2.63 -26.28 -13.24
CA ILE A 79 -1.59 -27.15 -13.80
C ILE A 79 -2.23 -28.34 -14.54
N TYR A 80 -3.21 -29.02 -13.93
CA TYR A 80 -3.90 -30.16 -14.52
C TYR A 80 -4.55 -29.81 -15.88
N PHE A 81 -5.29 -28.71 -15.95
CA PHE A 81 -5.92 -28.28 -17.21
C PHE A 81 -4.91 -27.77 -18.24
N LEU A 82 -3.85 -27.10 -17.78
CA LEU A 82 -2.79 -26.59 -18.64
C LEU A 82 -2.01 -27.71 -19.34
N LEU A 83 -1.83 -28.86 -18.68
CA LEU A 83 -1.25 -30.05 -19.29
C LEU A 83 -2.09 -30.55 -20.48
N GLN A 84 -3.41 -30.38 -20.42
CA GLN A 84 -4.36 -30.78 -21.46
C GLN A 84 -4.64 -29.70 -22.51
N GLU A 85 -4.14 -28.48 -22.30
CA GLU A 85 -4.44 -27.35 -23.19
C GLU A 85 -3.78 -27.52 -24.56
N LYS A 86 -4.61 -27.44 -25.61
CA LYS A 86 -4.18 -27.56 -27.01
C LYS A 86 -3.83 -26.20 -27.61
N ASN A 87 -4.42 -25.11 -27.11
CA ASN A 87 -4.10 -23.77 -27.57
C ASN A 87 -2.70 -23.34 -27.09
N LYS A 88 -1.73 -23.34 -28.01
CA LYS A 88 -0.33 -23.00 -27.71
C LYS A 88 -0.14 -21.61 -27.11
N ALA A 89 -0.92 -20.62 -27.56
CA ALA A 89 -0.81 -19.24 -27.07
C ALA A 89 -1.29 -19.15 -25.62
N LEU A 90 -2.49 -19.69 -25.34
CA LEU A 90 -3.06 -19.75 -24.01
C LEU A 90 -2.14 -20.53 -23.04
N LYS A 91 -1.62 -21.67 -23.50
CA LYS A 91 -0.69 -22.51 -22.74
C LYS A 91 0.57 -21.75 -22.34
N LYS A 92 1.20 -21.02 -23.28
CA LYS A 92 2.39 -20.21 -22.98
C LYS A 92 2.10 -19.10 -21.96
N LEU A 93 0.95 -18.43 -22.07
CA LEU A 93 0.54 -17.40 -21.13
C LEU A 93 0.41 -17.95 -19.71
N PHE A 94 -0.32 -19.05 -19.51
CA PHE A 94 -0.51 -19.60 -18.17
C PHE A 94 0.74 -20.32 -17.62
N ILE A 95 1.61 -20.86 -18.47
CA ILE A 95 2.95 -21.31 -18.04
C ILE A 95 3.74 -20.12 -17.49
N PHE A 96 3.74 -18.99 -18.20
CA PHE A 96 4.41 -17.77 -17.73
C PHE A 96 3.86 -17.31 -16.37
N LEU A 97 2.53 -17.27 -16.20
CA LEU A 97 1.88 -16.90 -14.93
C LEU A 97 2.13 -17.91 -13.80
N LEU A 98 2.39 -19.18 -14.09
CA LEU A 98 2.80 -20.16 -13.06
C LEU A 98 4.27 -19.99 -12.68
N ILE A 99 5.15 -19.72 -13.64
CA ILE A 99 6.59 -19.56 -13.43
C ILE A 99 6.92 -18.26 -12.69
N ILE A 100 6.12 -17.21 -12.86
CA ILE A 100 6.36 -15.92 -12.20
C ILE A 100 6.31 -16.03 -10.66
N ILE A 101 5.57 -17.00 -10.11
CA ILE A 101 5.46 -17.25 -8.66
C ILE A 101 6.81 -17.71 -8.08
N PRO A 102 7.40 -18.86 -8.49
CA PRO A 102 8.70 -19.29 -7.99
C PRO A 102 9.84 -18.35 -8.40
N VAL A 103 9.74 -17.66 -9.55
CA VAL A 103 10.75 -16.66 -9.94
C VAL A 103 10.74 -15.46 -8.98
N ASN A 104 9.56 -14.91 -8.65
CA ASN A 104 9.49 -13.84 -7.64
C ASN A 104 10.01 -14.31 -6.29
N PHE A 105 9.62 -15.52 -5.87
CA PHE A 105 10.10 -16.06 -4.60
C PHE A 105 11.62 -16.19 -4.59
N PHE A 106 12.20 -16.69 -5.67
CA PHE A 106 13.64 -16.77 -5.83
C PHE A 106 14.31 -15.40 -5.77
N VAL A 107 13.81 -14.40 -6.52
CA VAL A 107 14.37 -13.04 -6.53
C VAL A 107 14.29 -12.40 -5.14
N PHE A 108 13.15 -12.52 -4.46
CA PHE A 108 12.97 -11.92 -3.14
C PHE A 108 13.68 -12.67 -2.03
N SER A 109 13.99 -13.96 -2.19
CA SER A 109 14.77 -14.72 -1.20
C SER A 109 16.17 -14.14 -0.92
N PHE A 110 16.70 -13.31 -1.83
CA PHE A 110 17.96 -12.58 -1.65
C PHE A 110 17.82 -11.29 -0.84
N LEU A 111 16.58 -10.81 -0.60
CA LEU A 111 16.35 -9.65 0.25
C LEU A 111 16.55 -10.01 1.73
N ARG A 112 17.20 -9.11 2.46
CA ARG A 112 17.42 -9.24 3.91
C ARG A 112 16.41 -8.42 4.73
N ASN A 113 15.25 -8.15 4.12
CA ASN A 113 14.22 -7.28 4.65
C ASN A 113 12.87 -8.00 4.51
N ALA A 114 11.84 -7.50 5.20
CA ALA A 114 10.48 -7.95 4.95
C ALA A 114 10.06 -7.70 3.49
N VAL A 115 9.36 -8.68 2.90
CA VAL A 115 8.67 -8.53 1.63
C VAL A 115 7.27 -8.01 1.95
N TYR A 116 6.96 -6.82 1.47
CA TYR A 116 5.64 -6.22 1.67
C TYR A 116 4.69 -6.62 0.54
N ASP A 117 3.39 -6.70 0.84
CA ASP A 117 2.35 -7.12 -0.11
C ASP A 117 2.37 -6.36 -1.44
N TYR A 118 2.68 -5.06 -1.41
CA TYR A 118 2.71 -4.24 -2.63
C TYR A 118 3.85 -4.63 -3.58
N TYR A 119 4.91 -5.30 -3.11
CA TYR A 119 5.94 -5.89 -3.96
C TYR A 119 5.43 -7.09 -4.78
N LEU A 120 4.34 -7.73 -4.34
CA LEU A 120 3.77 -8.96 -4.91
C LEU A 120 2.48 -8.68 -5.69
N THR A 121 2.26 -7.44 -6.12
CA THR A 121 1.03 -7.03 -6.82
C THR A 121 0.87 -7.78 -8.16
N ASP A 122 1.98 -8.13 -8.81
CA ASP A 122 2.01 -8.96 -10.02
C ASP A 122 1.52 -10.40 -9.76
N LEU A 123 1.77 -10.93 -8.56
CA LEU A 123 1.27 -12.24 -8.15
C LEU A 123 -0.24 -12.21 -7.92
N THR A 124 -0.78 -11.15 -7.32
CA THR A 124 -2.23 -10.94 -7.20
C THR A 124 -2.92 -11.07 -8.56
N VAL A 125 -2.38 -10.41 -9.59
CA VAL A 125 -2.89 -10.53 -10.95
C VAL A 125 -2.76 -11.97 -11.45
N SER A 126 -1.59 -12.58 -11.28
CA SER A 126 -1.32 -13.96 -11.72
C SER A 126 -2.31 -14.97 -11.10
N TYR A 127 -2.60 -14.86 -9.80
CA TYR A 127 -3.56 -15.71 -9.10
C TYR A 127 -4.98 -15.56 -9.63
N ILE A 128 -5.43 -14.32 -9.88
CA ILE A 128 -6.75 -14.04 -10.45
C ILE A 128 -6.86 -14.69 -11.83
N PHE A 129 -5.86 -14.52 -12.69
CA PHE A 129 -5.88 -15.12 -14.03
C PHE A 129 -5.86 -16.65 -13.98
N LEU A 130 -5.05 -17.26 -13.11
CA LEU A 130 -5.04 -18.71 -12.91
C LEU A 130 -6.39 -19.22 -12.41
N PHE A 131 -7.00 -18.52 -11.46
CA PHE A 131 -8.34 -18.85 -10.98
C PHE A 131 -9.39 -18.76 -12.09
N VAL A 132 -9.39 -17.68 -12.89
CA VAL A 132 -10.29 -17.52 -14.04
C VAL A 132 -10.07 -18.65 -15.05
N TYR A 133 -8.82 -19.03 -15.32
CA TYR A 133 -8.50 -20.15 -16.20
C TYR A 133 -9.03 -21.49 -15.70
N LEU A 134 -8.90 -21.74 -14.40
CA LEU A 134 -9.46 -22.94 -13.77
C LEU A 134 -10.98 -22.98 -13.95
N ILE A 135 -11.69 -21.89 -13.65
CA ILE A 135 -13.15 -21.80 -13.83
C ILE A 135 -13.53 -21.99 -15.30
N TYR A 136 -12.85 -21.29 -16.22
CA TYR A 136 -13.06 -21.44 -17.66
C TYR A 136 -12.89 -22.90 -18.13
N SER A 137 -11.84 -23.57 -17.65
CA SER A 137 -11.55 -24.95 -18.01
C SER A 137 -12.58 -25.93 -17.46
N LEU A 138 -13.06 -25.71 -16.23
CA LEU A 138 -14.15 -26.49 -15.62
C LEU A 138 -15.46 -26.34 -16.40
N LEU A 139 -15.79 -25.13 -16.82
CA LEU A 139 -16.99 -24.86 -17.64
C LEU A 139 -16.90 -25.55 -19.01
N ARG A 140 -15.69 -25.65 -19.59
CA ARG A 140 -15.45 -26.31 -20.88
C ARG A 140 -15.69 -27.83 -20.85
N LEU A 141 -15.66 -28.47 -19.68
CA LEU A 141 -15.95 -29.91 -19.54
C LEU A 141 -17.42 -30.28 -19.85
N LYS A 142 -18.30 -29.29 -20.11
CA LYS A 142 -19.73 -29.48 -20.43
C LYS A 142 -20.52 -30.25 -19.35
N SER A 143 -19.99 -30.37 -18.14
CA SER A 143 -20.71 -30.95 -17.00
C SER A 143 -21.54 -29.87 -16.31
N TYR A 144 -22.87 -30.03 -16.32
CA TYR A 144 -23.79 -29.06 -15.71
C TYR A 144 -23.53 -28.88 -14.21
N ARG A 145 -23.19 -29.97 -13.50
CA ARG A 145 -22.90 -29.95 -12.06
C ARG A 145 -21.66 -29.12 -11.75
N LEU A 146 -20.56 -29.38 -12.47
CA LEU A 146 -19.32 -28.62 -12.29
C LEU A 146 -19.49 -27.15 -12.64
N SER A 147 -20.29 -26.86 -13.67
CA SER A 147 -20.60 -25.48 -14.06
C SER A 147 -21.38 -24.73 -12.99
N LEU A 148 -22.41 -25.36 -12.42
CA LEU A 148 -23.19 -24.79 -11.32
C LEU A 148 -22.33 -24.59 -10.06
N ILE A 149 -21.50 -25.58 -9.69
CA ILE A 149 -20.59 -25.46 -8.54
C ILE A 149 -19.59 -24.32 -8.76
N SER A 150 -19.01 -24.21 -9.96
CA SER A 150 -18.06 -23.14 -10.30
C SER A 150 -18.72 -21.76 -10.24
N LEU A 151 -19.93 -21.63 -10.78
CA LEU A 151 -20.70 -20.38 -10.73
C LEU A 151 -21.05 -20.00 -9.29
N PHE A 152 -21.58 -20.95 -8.52
CA PHE A 152 -21.89 -20.74 -7.10
C PHE A 152 -20.64 -20.30 -6.33
N PHE A 153 -19.50 -20.94 -6.57
CA PHE A 153 -18.25 -20.62 -5.89
C PHE A 153 -17.74 -19.21 -6.24
N VAL A 154 -17.82 -18.80 -7.51
CA VAL A 154 -17.48 -17.43 -7.93
C VAL A 154 -18.42 -16.40 -7.27
N VAL A 155 -19.73 -16.65 -7.30
CA VAL A 155 -20.72 -15.76 -6.65
C VAL A 155 -20.46 -15.67 -5.15
N PHE A 156 -20.18 -16.79 -4.49
CA PHE A 156 -19.84 -16.84 -3.08
C PHE A 156 -18.59 -16.00 -2.75
N LEU A 157 -17.50 -16.17 -3.51
CA LEU A 157 -16.28 -15.37 -3.32
C LEU A 157 -16.52 -13.87 -3.51
N VAL A 158 -17.29 -13.48 -4.53
CA VAL A 158 -17.64 -12.08 -4.78
C VAL A 158 -18.45 -11.52 -3.61
N LEU A 159 -19.46 -12.23 -3.12
CA LEU A 159 -20.27 -11.79 -1.98
C LEU A 159 -19.43 -11.63 -0.71
N VAL A 160 -18.57 -12.61 -0.40
CA VAL A 160 -17.66 -12.54 0.75
C VAL A 160 -16.71 -11.34 0.60
N GLY A 161 -16.13 -11.14 -0.58
CA GLY A 161 -15.21 -10.03 -0.85
C GLY A 161 -15.88 -8.66 -0.72
N VAL A 162 -17.10 -8.50 -1.23
CA VAL A 162 -17.89 -7.27 -1.11
C VAL A 162 -18.23 -6.98 0.35
N ILE A 163 -18.74 -7.97 1.09
CA ILE A 163 -19.09 -7.82 2.51
C ILE A 163 -17.84 -7.45 3.33
N SER A 164 -16.72 -8.14 3.08
CA SER A 164 -15.44 -7.85 3.73
C SER A 164 -14.97 -6.43 3.43
N SER A 165 -15.01 -6.01 2.16
CA SER A 165 -14.61 -4.66 1.74
C SER A 165 -15.48 -3.56 2.37
N ILE A 166 -16.79 -3.75 2.44
CA ILE A 166 -17.71 -2.82 3.10
C ILE A 166 -17.40 -2.74 4.59
N LYS A 167 -17.25 -3.88 5.27
CA LYS A 167 -16.93 -3.93 6.70
C LYS A 167 -15.63 -3.21 7.02
N THR A 168 -14.57 -3.48 6.26
CA THR A 168 -13.27 -2.80 6.40
C THR A 168 -13.41 -1.30 6.16
N SER A 169 -14.12 -0.89 5.11
CA SER A 169 -14.33 0.54 4.80
C SER A 169 -15.10 1.28 5.90
N ILE A 170 -16.16 0.67 6.45
CA ILE A 170 -16.93 1.25 7.56
C ILE A 170 -16.05 1.36 8.80
N TYR A 171 -15.32 0.30 9.12
CA TYR A 171 -14.42 0.28 10.27
C TYR A 171 -13.35 1.36 10.14
N ASP A 172 -12.59 1.39 9.04
CA ASP A 172 -11.51 2.36 8.82
C ASP A 172 -11.99 3.81 8.76
N TYR A 173 -13.21 4.05 8.27
CA TYR A 173 -13.81 5.39 8.28
C TYR A 173 -14.16 5.84 9.70
N SER A 174 -14.65 4.92 10.53
CA SER A 174 -15.03 5.19 11.92
C SER A 174 -13.84 5.15 12.89
N ASP A 175 -12.75 4.50 12.49
CA ASP A 175 -11.58 4.29 13.33
C ASP A 175 -10.85 5.60 13.56
N TYR A 176 -10.83 5.99 14.83
CA TYR A 176 -10.19 7.20 15.28
C TYR A 176 -8.66 7.06 15.35
N GLY A 177 -8.14 5.82 15.41
CA GLY A 177 -6.77 5.27 15.57
C GLY A 177 -5.52 6.15 15.37
N GLY A 178 -5.50 7.36 15.93
CA GLY A 178 -4.37 8.28 15.94
C GLY A 178 -4.26 9.18 14.71
N THR A 179 -3.10 9.80 14.52
CA THR A 179 -2.87 10.80 13.46
C THR A 179 -2.87 10.22 12.05
N SER A 180 -2.65 8.92 11.91
CA SER A 180 -2.60 8.25 10.60
C SER A 180 -3.99 8.06 9.97
N LYS A 181 -5.06 8.02 10.78
CA LYS A 181 -6.42 7.69 10.33
C LYS A 181 -7.16 8.91 9.79
N LEU A 182 -8.07 8.66 8.85
CA LEU A 182 -8.83 9.71 8.16
C LEU A 182 -9.66 10.54 9.15
N LYS A 183 -10.33 9.86 10.10
CA LYS A 183 -11.20 10.52 11.08
C LYS A 183 -10.45 11.55 11.92
N GLY A 184 -9.27 11.19 12.43
CA GLY A 184 -8.42 12.10 13.19
C GLY A 184 -7.95 13.33 12.39
N LYS A 185 -7.61 13.14 11.10
CA LYS A 185 -7.23 14.25 10.19
C LYS A 185 -8.39 15.18 9.90
N VAL A 186 -9.57 14.61 9.61
CA VAL A 186 -10.80 15.37 9.35
C VAL A 186 -11.22 16.17 10.57
N ASP A 187 -11.16 15.56 11.77
CA ASP A 187 -11.53 16.24 13.02
C ASP A 187 -10.55 17.36 13.37
N ALA A 188 -9.25 17.21 13.04
CA ALA A 188 -8.27 18.28 13.20
C ALA A 188 -8.52 19.46 12.25
N ILE A 189 -8.89 19.18 11.00
CA ILE A 189 -9.32 20.21 10.05
C ILE A 189 -10.60 20.89 10.56
N ASP A 190 -11.61 20.12 10.98
CA ASP A 190 -12.85 20.66 11.55
C ASP A 190 -12.60 21.56 12.75
N TYR A 191 -11.69 21.16 13.64
CA TYR A 191 -11.30 21.96 14.79
C TYR A 191 -10.80 23.35 14.37
N ILE A 192 -9.86 23.39 13.43
CA ILE A 192 -9.26 24.65 12.94
C ILE A 192 -10.32 25.55 12.29
N TYR A 193 -11.17 25.01 11.42
CA TYR A 193 -12.23 25.80 10.78
C TYR A 193 -13.22 26.36 11.80
N LYS A 194 -13.65 25.55 12.78
CA LYS A 194 -14.58 26.00 13.84
C LYS A 194 -13.95 27.06 14.73
N ASP A 195 -12.69 26.85 15.14
CA ASP A 195 -11.94 27.78 15.99
C ASP A 195 -11.68 29.12 15.28
N SER A 196 -11.50 29.11 13.96
CA SER A 196 -11.34 30.34 13.14
C SER A 196 -12.62 31.21 13.09
N LYS A 197 -13.78 30.68 13.53
CA LYS A 197 -15.08 31.38 13.51
C LYS A 197 -15.42 32.00 12.15
N GLY A 198 -15.06 31.31 11.06
CA GLY A 198 -15.31 31.73 9.69
C GLY A 198 -14.35 32.81 9.14
N LYS A 199 -13.35 33.24 9.92
CA LYS A 199 -12.31 34.15 9.42
C LYS A 199 -11.40 33.43 8.42
N ARG A 200 -10.86 34.19 7.46
CA ARG A 200 -9.80 33.67 6.59
C ARG A 200 -8.53 33.48 7.42
N PHE A 201 -7.88 32.34 7.24
CA PHE A 201 -6.65 31.98 7.94
C PHE A 201 -5.67 31.31 6.98
N ASN A 202 -4.41 31.22 7.41
CA ASN A 202 -3.39 30.41 6.77
C ASN A 202 -3.15 29.13 7.57
N LEU A 203 -2.83 28.04 6.88
CA LEU A 203 -2.57 26.75 7.49
C LEU A 203 -1.21 26.23 7.04
N LEU A 204 -0.35 25.92 8.00
CA LEU A 204 0.92 25.25 7.78
C LEU A 204 0.86 23.87 8.43
N VAL A 205 1.21 22.84 7.67
CA VAL A 205 1.14 21.46 8.13
C VAL A 205 2.53 20.87 8.27
N PHE A 206 2.79 20.23 9.41
CA PHE A 206 3.94 19.36 9.61
C PHE A 206 3.48 17.91 9.59
N ALA A 207 4.06 17.11 8.69
CA ALA A 207 3.88 15.67 8.64
C ALA A 207 5.26 14.97 8.61
N PRO A 208 5.43 13.80 9.26
CA PRO A 208 6.71 13.09 9.29
C PRO A 208 7.39 12.83 7.94
N PRO A 209 6.67 12.43 6.85
CA PRO A 209 7.31 12.29 5.55
C PRO A 209 7.57 13.65 4.86
N VAL A 210 7.39 14.78 5.55
CA VAL A 210 7.52 16.18 5.07
C VAL A 210 6.53 16.55 3.95
N TYR A 211 5.80 15.59 3.40
CA TYR A 211 4.77 15.82 2.39
C TYR A 211 3.41 16.17 3.01
N THR A 212 2.83 17.30 2.57
CA THR A 212 1.51 17.78 3.02
C THR A 212 0.36 17.36 2.10
N TYR A 213 0.64 16.60 1.02
CA TYR A 213 -0.36 16.23 0.02
C TYR A 213 -1.66 15.63 0.60
N PRO A 214 -1.65 14.81 1.67
CA PRO A 214 -2.89 14.27 2.22
C PRO A 214 -3.79 15.38 2.76
N TYR A 215 -3.20 16.38 3.40
CA TYR A 215 -3.90 17.52 3.97
C TYR A 215 -4.35 18.49 2.89
N ASP A 216 -3.51 18.75 1.89
CA ASP A 216 -3.88 19.56 0.72
C ASP A 216 -5.11 18.99 0.02
N TYR A 217 -5.16 17.67 -0.18
CA TYR A 217 -6.32 16.97 -0.71
C TYR A 217 -7.55 17.13 0.20
N LEU A 218 -7.41 16.88 1.51
CA LEU A 218 -8.53 17.01 2.44
C LEU A 218 -9.07 18.43 2.53
N LEU A 219 -8.22 19.44 2.48
CA LEU A 219 -8.64 20.84 2.46
C LEU A 219 -9.40 21.17 1.17
N ASN A 220 -8.94 20.68 0.02
CA ASN A 220 -9.59 20.91 -1.26
C ASN A 220 -10.92 20.15 -1.41
N TRP A 221 -10.96 18.88 -1.00
CA TRP A 221 -12.16 18.04 -1.14
C TRP A 221 -13.16 18.29 -0.02
N TYR A 222 -12.72 18.15 1.23
CA TYR A 222 -13.59 18.22 2.41
C TYR A 222 -13.73 19.65 2.94
N GLY A 223 -12.61 20.36 3.13
CA GLY A 223 -12.59 21.73 3.65
C GLY A 223 -13.41 22.70 2.79
N LYS A 224 -13.10 22.75 1.49
CA LYS A 224 -13.83 23.59 0.52
C LYS A 224 -15.31 23.24 0.44
N LYS A 225 -15.66 21.95 0.42
CA LYS A 225 -17.05 21.49 0.31
C LYS A 225 -17.87 21.84 1.56
N LYS A 226 -17.29 21.69 2.76
CA LYS A 226 -18.00 21.91 4.03
C LYS A 226 -17.98 23.36 4.50
N TYR A 227 -16.87 24.08 4.30
CA TYR A 227 -16.64 25.43 4.83
C TYR A 227 -16.54 26.51 3.75
N GLY A 228 -16.60 26.15 2.46
CA GLY A 228 -16.68 27.10 1.35
C GLY A 228 -15.36 27.71 0.90
N PHE A 229 -14.23 27.41 1.56
CA PHE A 229 -12.92 27.91 1.14
C PHE A 229 -11.76 26.99 1.52
N ILE A 230 -10.57 27.31 1.01
CA ILE A 230 -9.29 26.67 1.33
C ILE A 230 -8.41 27.73 2.03
N PRO A 231 -7.74 27.41 3.15
CA PRO A 231 -6.85 28.35 3.82
C PRO A 231 -5.64 28.69 2.96
N GLY A 232 -5.07 29.88 3.19
CA GLY A 232 -3.81 30.26 2.55
C GLY A 232 -2.62 29.48 3.11
N LYS A 233 -1.47 29.61 2.47
CA LYS A 233 -0.20 28.98 2.90
C LYS A 233 0.84 30.00 3.39
N GLU A 234 0.40 31.24 3.61
CA GLU A 234 1.30 32.35 3.91
C GLU A 234 1.53 32.49 5.43
N LYS A 235 2.71 32.99 5.80
CA LYS A 235 3.09 33.22 7.21
C LYS A 235 2.73 34.66 7.63
N LYS A 236 1.45 35.03 7.53
CA LYS A 236 0.96 36.36 7.88
C LYS A 236 -0.44 36.33 8.49
N GLY A 237 -0.71 37.21 9.45
CA GLY A 237 -2.02 37.31 10.09
C GLY A 237 -2.35 36.08 10.95
N LEU A 238 -3.59 35.59 10.87
CA LEU A 238 -4.02 34.40 11.59
C LEU A 238 -3.46 33.14 10.91
N VAL A 239 -2.59 32.43 11.61
CA VAL A 239 -1.94 31.21 11.13
C VAL A 239 -2.19 30.06 12.09
N TYR A 240 -2.71 28.95 11.57
CA TYR A 240 -2.77 27.68 12.29
C TYR A 240 -1.62 26.79 11.85
N LEU A 241 -0.98 26.13 12.82
CA LEU A 241 -0.06 25.04 12.59
C LEU A 241 -0.76 23.73 12.93
N LEU A 242 -0.81 22.80 11.98
CA LEU A 242 -1.29 21.44 12.21
C LEU A 242 -0.09 20.48 12.22
N ILE A 243 0.17 19.85 13.36
CA ILE A 243 1.37 19.06 13.60
C ILE A 243 0.99 17.60 13.83
N GLU A 244 1.42 16.75 12.90
CA GLU A 244 1.39 15.29 13.02
C GLU A 244 2.69 14.80 13.67
N LYS A 245 2.60 14.22 14.87
CA LYS A 245 3.79 13.64 15.53
C LYS A 245 4.13 12.29 14.90
N ALA A 246 5.41 12.08 14.60
CA ALA A 246 5.92 10.75 14.31
C ALA A 246 5.97 9.93 15.61
N PRO A 247 5.33 8.75 15.70
CA PRO A 247 5.37 7.92 16.91
C PRO A 247 6.80 7.52 17.30
N SER A 248 7.66 7.22 16.31
CA SER A 248 9.04 6.81 16.53
C SER A 248 10.00 7.97 16.83
N GLN A 249 9.65 9.20 16.42
CA GLN A 249 10.51 10.38 16.57
C GLN A 249 9.67 11.64 16.86
N PRO A 250 9.03 11.71 18.04
CA PRO A 250 8.06 12.76 18.35
C PRO A 250 8.66 14.17 18.45
N TRP A 251 9.99 14.32 18.52
CA TRP A 251 10.68 15.61 18.60
C TRP A 251 10.95 16.26 17.23
N THR A 252 10.77 15.54 16.12
CA THR A 252 11.15 16.02 14.76
C THR A 252 10.47 17.33 14.36
N TYR A 253 9.22 17.55 14.78
CA TYR A 253 8.48 18.79 14.50
C TYR A 253 9.15 20.02 15.13
N GLN A 254 9.93 19.86 16.21
CA GLN A 254 10.63 20.99 16.85
C GLN A 254 11.67 21.60 15.92
N GLY A 255 12.35 20.77 15.12
CA GLY A 255 13.28 21.24 14.09
C GLY A 255 12.55 22.07 13.02
N TRP A 256 11.35 21.64 12.63
CA TRP A 256 10.51 22.39 11.69
C TRP A 256 9.99 23.71 12.27
N LEU A 257 9.57 23.74 13.54
CA LEU A 257 9.18 24.98 14.22
C LEU A 257 10.33 26.00 14.23
N LYS A 258 11.56 25.53 14.52
CA LYS A 258 12.78 26.38 14.56
C LYS A 258 13.24 26.86 13.18
N THR A 259 13.07 26.05 12.13
CA THR A 259 13.63 26.34 10.80
C THR A 259 12.62 26.92 9.83
N VAL A 260 11.34 26.54 9.90
CA VAL A 260 10.31 26.95 8.96
C VAL A 260 9.44 28.05 9.55
N VAL A 261 8.92 27.88 10.76
CA VAL A 261 7.97 28.85 11.35
C VAL A 261 8.70 30.12 11.79
N LYS A 262 9.81 29.99 12.56
CA LYS A 262 10.74 31.04 13.04
C LYS A 262 10.16 32.21 13.86
N LYS A 263 8.96 32.68 13.56
CA LYS A 263 8.33 33.90 14.14
C LYS A 263 6.86 33.63 14.52
N GLY A 264 6.19 34.64 15.06
CA GLY A 264 4.78 34.61 15.45
C GLY A 264 4.54 34.27 16.91
N LYS A 265 3.61 34.97 17.55
CA LYS A 265 3.21 34.76 18.94
C LYS A 265 2.22 33.59 19.00
N ILE A 266 2.49 32.62 19.87
CA ILE A 266 1.55 31.53 20.13
C ILE A 266 0.38 32.11 20.92
N VAL A 267 -0.81 32.05 20.35
CA VAL A 267 -2.06 32.46 21.00
C VAL A 267 -2.63 31.29 21.79
N LYS A 268 -2.61 30.10 21.19
CA LYS A 268 -3.24 28.91 21.75
C LYS A 268 -2.58 27.64 21.21
N THR A 269 -2.46 26.62 22.05
CA THR A 269 -2.01 25.28 21.66
C THR A 269 -2.99 24.25 22.20
N VAL A 270 -3.48 23.37 21.33
CA VAL A 270 -4.40 22.28 21.70
C VAL A 270 -3.89 20.97 21.15
N THR A 271 -3.89 19.93 21.98
CA THR A 271 -3.68 18.56 21.55
C THR A 271 -5.04 17.88 21.41
N LEU A 272 -5.35 17.40 20.21
CA LEU A 272 -6.60 16.71 19.92
C LEU A 272 -6.53 15.25 20.40
N PRO A 273 -7.67 14.58 20.62
CA PRO A 273 -7.67 13.19 21.08
C PRO A 273 -6.91 12.24 20.14
N SER A 274 -6.78 12.60 18.85
CA SER A 274 -6.06 11.83 17.83
C SER A 274 -4.53 11.98 17.94
N GLY A 275 -4.04 12.86 18.83
CA GLY A 275 -2.62 13.16 19.01
C GLY A 275 -2.10 14.31 18.15
N PHE A 276 -2.92 14.87 17.25
CA PHE A 276 -2.59 16.09 16.52
C PHE A 276 -2.39 17.25 17.47
N ILE A 277 -1.35 18.05 17.24
CA ILE A 277 -1.23 19.36 17.88
C ILE A 277 -1.69 20.41 16.89
N VAL A 278 -2.57 21.30 17.35
CA VAL A 278 -2.95 22.53 16.65
C VAL A 278 -2.41 23.72 17.43
N GLU A 279 -1.61 24.56 16.78
CA GLU A 279 -1.17 25.83 17.34
C GLU A 279 -1.79 26.99 16.57
N GLU A 280 -2.50 27.87 17.25
CA GLU A 280 -2.93 29.16 16.74
C GLU A 280 -1.83 30.19 16.97
N ARG A 281 -1.46 30.91 15.92
CA ARG A 281 -0.41 31.93 15.95
C ARG A 281 -0.86 33.20 15.27
N GLU A 282 -0.40 34.30 15.83
CA GLU A 282 -0.50 35.63 15.22
C GLU A 282 0.88 35.99 14.66
N MET A 283 0.94 36.18 13.33
CA MET A 283 2.16 36.38 12.54
C MET A 283 2.26 37.78 11.95
#